data_AF-A0A7S1WF71-F1
#
_entry.id   AF-A0A7S1WF71-F1
#
_cell.length_a   1.000
_cell.length_b   1.000
_cell.length_c   1.000
_cell.angle_alpha   90.00
_cell.angle_beta   90.00
_cell.angle_gamma   90.00
#
_symmetry.space_group_name_H-M   'P 1'
#
loop_
_entity.id
_entity.type
_entity.pdbx_description
1 polymer ?
#
loop_
_entity_poly.entity_id
_entity_poly.type
_entity_poly.pdbx_seq_one_letter_code
_entity_poly.pdbx_strand_id
1 'polypeptide(L)'
;AAPPPRDPPAGALALLAHEWKDAHALAKQCCDVLGSSTVTTDTVGAWPLGAIVLRAVMKALLGQMPPNALGVLVPAARATFQYDPVCAEAWLRCALVGSDFPAPGAKPEQKERLVKELLSSRSDVQKFKQALKKFCAGKKK
;
A
#
# COMPACT_ATOMS: atom_id res chain seq x y z
N ALA A 1 17.51 -7.42 26.26
CA ALA A 1 16.47 -6.81 25.41
C ALA A 1 15.37 -7.85 25.21
N ALA A 2 14.12 -7.54 25.56
CA ALA A 2 13.01 -8.47 25.38
C ALA A 2 12.74 -8.68 23.87
N PRO A 3 12.43 -9.91 23.42
CA PRO A 3 12.09 -10.17 22.02
C PRO A 3 10.82 -9.39 21.64
N PRO A 4 10.72 -8.86 20.41
CA PRO A 4 9.49 -8.21 19.97
C PRO A 4 8.33 -9.22 20.03
N PRO A 5 7.15 -8.81 20.53
CA PRO A 5 6.00 -9.70 20.64
C PRO A 5 5.69 -10.32 19.27
N ARG A 6 5.52 -11.66 19.28
CA ARG A 6 5.32 -12.48 18.08
C ARG A 6 3.91 -12.36 17.50
N ASP A 7 2.96 -11.84 18.26
CA ASP A 7 1.61 -11.59 17.80
C ASP A 7 1.50 -10.16 17.26
N PRO A 8 0.91 -9.94 16.06
CA PRO A 8 0.54 -8.60 15.65
C PRO A 8 -0.35 -8.01 16.75
N PRO A 9 -0.23 -6.72 17.11
CA PRO A 9 -0.95 -6.14 18.23
C PRO A 9 -2.45 -6.33 18.03
N ALA A 10 -3.00 -7.39 18.62
CA ALA A 10 -4.38 -7.78 18.44
C ALA A 10 -5.31 -6.68 18.94
N GLY A 11 -4.87 -5.90 19.92
CA GLY A 11 -5.54 -4.69 20.39
C GLY A 11 -5.58 -3.55 19.37
N ALA A 12 -4.53 -3.35 18.57
CA ALA A 12 -4.53 -2.34 17.51
C ALA A 12 -5.43 -2.78 16.33
N LEU A 13 -5.42 -4.07 16.01
CA LEU A 13 -6.34 -4.66 15.02
C LEU A 13 -7.79 -4.66 15.51
N ALA A 14 -8.03 -4.87 16.81
CA ALA A 14 -9.35 -4.79 17.43
C ALA A 14 -9.88 -3.36 17.51
N LEU A 15 -9.02 -2.36 17.78
CA LEU A 15 -9.35 -0.93 17.68
C LEU A 15 -9.73 -0.56 16.24
N LEU A 16 -8.92 -0.98 15.27
CA LEU A 16 -9.24 -0.81 13.84
C LEU A 16 -10.56 -1.48 13.48
N ALA A 17 -10.85 -2.68 13.99
CA ALA A 17 -12.11 -3.38 13.78
C ALA A 17 -13.31 -2.69 14.47
N HIS A 18 -13.09 -2.03 15.61
CA HIS A 18 -14.13 -1.33 16.37
C HIS A 18 -14.50 0.01 15.71
N GLU A 19 -13.52 0.75 15.19
CA GLU A 19 -13.77 1.96 14.38
C GLU A 19 -14.36 1.61 12.99
N TRP A 20 -14.14 0.38 12.51
CA TRP A 20 -14.69 -0.10 11.24
C TRP A 20 -16.22 -0.31 11.24
N LYS A 21 -16.87 -0.32 12.41
CA LYS A 21 -18.34 -0.47 12.52
C LYS A 21 -19.09 0.67 11.82
N ASP A 22 -18.49 1.85 11.72
CA ASP A 22 -19.00 2.97 10.92
C ASP A 22 -18.41 2.95 9.51
N ALA A 23 -18.79 1.94 8.73
CA ALA A 23 -18.27 1.68 7.38
C ALA A 23 -18.33 2.90 6.44
N HIS A 24 -19.32 3.80 6.61
CA HIS A 24 -19.45 5.02 5.81
C HIS A 24 -18.43 6.12 6.16
N ALA A 25 -18.14 6.33 7.45
CA ALA A 25 -17.16 7.33 7.87
C ALA A 25 -15.74 6.89 7.46
N LEU A 26 -15.47 5.59 7.58
CA LEU A 26 -14.21 5.00 7.18
C LEU A 26 -14.03 5.02 5.65
N ALA A 27 -15.07 4.68 4.87
CA ALA A 27 -15.00 4.78 3.42
C ALA A 27 -14.64 6.20 2.95
N LYS A 28 -15.22 7.23 3.58
CA LYS A 28 -14.87 8.63 3.32
C LYS A 28 -13.40 8.93 3.63
N GLN A 29 -12.92 8.54 4.81
CA GLN A 29 -11.50 8.71 5.19
C GLN A 29 -10.56 7.94 4.24
N CYS A 30 -10.96 6.77 3.78
CA CYS A 30 -10.21 5.98 2.81
C CYS A 30 -10.14 6.71 1.46
N CYS A 31 -11.26 7.26 0.98
CA CYS A 31 -11.31 8.11 -0.22
C CYS A 31 -10.39 9.34 -0.08
N ASP A 32 -10.39 10.00 1.08
CA ASP A 32 -9.54 11.15 1.37
C ASP A 32 -8.04 10.77 1.33
N VAL A 33 -7.66 9.64 1.94
CA VAL A 33 -6.26 9.14 1.94
C VAL A 33 -5.82 8.73 0.53
N LEU A 34 -6.70 8.09 -0.23
CA LEU A 34 -6.48 7.66 -1.61
C LEU A 34 -6.58 8.82 -2.62
N GLY A 35 -7.09 9.98 -2.20
CA GLY A 35 -7.27 11.17 -3.05
C GLY A 35 -8.25 10.93 -4.21
N SER A 36 -9.24 10.05 -4.02
CA SER A 36 -10.20 9.67 -5.05
C SER A 36 -11.61 9.60 -4.47
N SER A 37 -12.53 10.40 -5.02
CA SER A 37 -13.94 10.39 -4.64
C SER A 37 -14.72 9.17 -5.16
N THR A 38 -14.07 8.23 -5.86
CA THR A 38 -14.73 7.16 -6.62
C THR A 38 -14.43 5.74 -6.13
N VAL A 39 -13.84 5.56 -4.94
CA VAL A 39 -13.65 4.22 -4.38
C VAL A 39 -15.00 3.70 -3.87
N THR A 40 -15.78 3.11 -4.76
CA THR A 40 -17.00 2.38 -4.41
C THR A 40 -16.62 1.00 -3.90
N THR A 41 -17.20 0.59 -2.76
CA THR A 41 -17.00 -0.73 -2.16
C THR A 41 -17.30 -1.91 -3.10
N ASP A 42 -18.09 -1.68 -4.15
CA ASP A 42 -18.43 -2.69 -5.17
C ASP A 42 -17.31 -2.96 -6.19
N THR A 43 -16.42 -1.99 -6.46
CA THR A 43 -15.32 -2.18 -7.44
C THR A 43 -14.09 -2.83 -6.83
N VAL A 44 -13.95 -2.74 -5.51
CA VAL A 44 -12.85 -3.32 -4.74
C VAL A 44 -13.42 -4.44 -3.90
N GLY A 45 -13.82 -5.53 -4.57
CA GLY A 45 -14.21 -6.76 -3.91
C GLY A 45 -13.30 -7.03 -2.71
N ALA A 46 -13.93 -7.21 -1.55
CA ALA A 46 -13.37 -7.63 -0.27
C ALA A 46 -12.60 -6.62 0.63
N TRP A 47 -11.78 -5.66 0.19
CA TRP A 47 -11.12 -4.75 1.18
C TRP A 47 -10.35 -3.54 0.59
N PRO A 48 -10.71 -2.27 0.85
CA PRO A 48 -9.85 -1.14 0.45
C PRO A 48 -8.54 -1.03 1.26
N LEU A 49 -8.39 -1.78 2.36
CA LEU A 49 -7.21 -1.69 3.23
C LEU A 49 -5.92 -2.08 2.51
N GLY A 50 -5.98 -3.03 1.56
CA GLY A 50 -4.84 -3.37 0.72
C GLY A 50 -4.30 -2.15 -0.02
N ALA A 51 -5.19 -1.36 -0.63
CA ALA A 51 -4.81 -0.13 -1.33
C ALA A 51 -4.22 0.93 -0.38
N ILE A 52 -4.80 1.07 0.82
CA ILE A 52 -4.35 2.03 1.83
C ILE A 52 -2.96 1.67 2.34
N VAL A 53 -2.74 0.40 2.69
CA VAL A 53 -1.43 -0.11 3.13
C VAL A 53 -0.39 0.11 2.05
N LEU A 54 -0.70 -0.22 0.79
CA LEU A 54 0.21 -0.01 -0.34
C LEU A 54 0.56 1.48 -0.52
N ARG A 55 -0.44 2.36 -0.48
CA ARG A 55 -0.23 3.81 -0.60
C ARG A 55 0.58 4.36 0.57
N ALA A 56 0.30 3.92 1.80
CA ALA A 56 1.05 4.32 2.99
C ALA A 56 2.52 3.88 2.91
N VAL A 57 2.79 2.64 2.47
CA VAL A 57 4.17 2.14 2.29
C VAL A 57 4.91 2.92 1.21
N MET A 58 4.24 3.22 0.08
CA MET A 58 4.82 4.06 -0.98
C MET A 58 5.10 5.50 -0.51
N LYS A 59 4.20 6.12 0.27
CA LYS A 59 4.43 7.43 0.92
C LYS A 59 5.62 7.40 1.88
N ALA A 60 5.72 6.35 2.69
CA ALA A 60 6.86 6.17 3.58
C ALA A 60 8.19 6.05 2.82
N LEU A 61 8.18 5.35 1.67
CA LEU A 61 9.34 5.21 0.79
C LEU A 61 9.76 6.51 0.10
N LEU A 62 8.87 7.49 -0.07
CA LEU A 62 9.14 8.82 -0.64
C LEU A 62 9.89 9.76 0.31
N GLY A 63 10.45 9.25 1.42
CA GLY A 63 11.24 10.02 2.37
C GLY A 63 10.47 10.49 3.59
N GLN A 64 9.22 10.04 3.78
CA GLN A 64 8.46 10.30 5.01
C GLN A 64 8.85 9.37 6.18
N MET A 65 9.77 8.42 5.96
CA MET A 65 10.26 7.51 7.00
C MET A 65 11.77 7.21 6.91
N PRO A 66 12.42 6.85 8.03
CA PRO A 66 13.82 6.45 8.05
C PRO A 66 14.04 5.14 7.27
N PRO A 67 15.22 4.94 6.62
CA PRO A 67 15.52 3.74 5.83
C PRO A 67 15.37 2.41 6.59
N ASN A 68 15.56 2.44 7.91
CA ASN A 68 15.43 1.27 8.78
C ASN A 68 13.98 0.76 8.85
N ALA A 69 12.99 1.66 8.74
CA ALA A 69 11.57 1.30 8.73
C ALA A 69 11.19 0.49 7.48
N LEU A 70 11.94 0.60 6.38
CA LEU A 70 11.68 -0.15 5.15
C LEU A 70 11.82 -1.66 5.32
N GLY A 71 12.60 -2.10 6.32
CA GLY A 71 12.70 -3.52 6.67
C GLY A 71 11.37 -4.12 7.13
N VAL A 72 10.48 -3.29 7.69
CA VAL A 72 9.17 -3.71 8.22
C VAL A 72 8.06 -3.43 7.21
N LEU A 73 8.13 -2.29 6.51
CA LEU A 73 7.08 -1.85 5.58
C LEU A 73 6.99 -2.69 4.31
N VAL A 74 8.13 -3.15 3.77
CA VAL A 74 8.15 -3.93 2.53
C VAL A 74 7.50 -5.31 2.71
N PRO A 75 7.78 -6.07 3.80
CA PRO A 75 7.02 -7.27 4.12
C PRO A 75 5.52 -7.03 4.27
N ALA A 76 5.11 -5.93 4.92
CA ALA A 76 3.69 -5.60 5.08
C ALA A 76 2.99 -5.35 3.74
N ALA A 77 3.63 -4.58 2.84
CA ALA A 77 3.12 -4.40 1.47
C ALA A 77 3.09 -5.72 0.69
N ARG A 78 4.08 -6.60 0.85
CA ARG A 78 4.08 -7.90 0.15
C ARG A 78 2.99 -8.84 0.67
N ALA A 79 2.69 -8.79 1.97
CA ALA A 79 1.65 -9.61 2.57
C ALA A 79 0.27 -9.36 1.94
N THR A 80 -0.02 -8.12 1.49
CA THR A 80 -1.28 -7.84 0.79
C THR A 80 -1.38 -8.59 -0.55
N PHE A 81 -0.27 -8.78 -1.27
CA PHE A 81 -0.25 -9.58 -2.51
C PHE A 81 -0.37 -11.09 -2.26
N GLN A 82 -0.02 -11.55 -1.06
CA GLN A 82 -0.08 -12.97 -0.69
C GLN A 82 -1.43 -13.36 -0.12
N TYR A 83 -2.10 -12.44 0.59
CA TYR A 83 -3.41 -12.67 1.18
C TYR A 83 -4.49 -12.87 0.12
N ASP A 84 -4.57 -11.96 -0.86
CA ASP A 84 -5.53 -12.05 -1.97
C ASP A 84 -4.87 -11.63 -3.29
N PRO A 85 -4.28 -12.59 -4.03
CA PRO A 85 -3.65 -12.32 -5.32
C PRO A 85 -4.62 -11.83 -6.39
N VAL A 86 -5.93 -12.12 -6.25
CA VAL A 86 -6.97 -11.72 -7.21
C VAL A 86 -7.25 -10.23 -7.06
N CYS A 87 -7.34 -9.75 -5.82
CA CYS A 87 -7.61 -8.34 -5.52
C CYS A 87 -6.35 -7.46 -5.52
N ALA A 88 -5.15 -8.04 -5.45
CA ALA A 88 -3.88 -7.31 -5.33
C ALA A 88 -3.65 -6.28 -6.46
N GLU A 89 -4.01 -6.61 -7.70
CA GLU A 89 -3.89 -5.66 -8.82
C GLU A 89 -4.85 -4.48 -8.65
N ALA A 90 -6.12 -4.75 -8.30
CA ALA A 90 -7.11 -3.71 -8.08
C ALA A 90 -6.69 -2.76 -6.95
N TRP A 91 -6.17 -3.31 -5.86
CA TRP A 91 -5.63 -2.52 -4.74
C TRP A 91 -4.46 -1.66 -5.14
N LEU A 92 -3.54 -2.21 -5.94
CA LEU A 92 -2.37 -1.48 -6.39
C LEU A 92 -2.76 -0.34 -7.35
N ARG A 93 -3.67 -0.59 -8.29
CA ARG A 93 -4.20 0.45 -9.18
C ARG A 93 -4.90 1.55 -8.38
N CYS A 94 -5.71 1.17 -7.39
CA CYS A 94 -6.38 2.10 -6.49
C CYS A 94 -5.37 2.93 -5.66
N ALA A 95 -4.32 2.30 -5.13
CA ALA A 95 -3.25 2.97 -4.39
C ALA A 95 -2.53 4.03 -5.23
N LEU A 96 -2.45 3.84 -6.55
CA LEU A 96 -1.75 4.70 -7.51
C LEU A 96 -2.62 5.84 -8.08
N VAL A 97 -3.87 5.98 -7.64
CA VAL A 97 -4.76 7.06 -8.10
C VAL A 97 -4.21 8.44 -7.68
N GLY A 98 -4.43 9.44 -8.54
CA GLY A 98 -3.97 10.83 -8.37
C GLY A 98 -2.76 11.16 -9.24
N SER A 99 -2.74 12.34 -9.85
CA SER A 99 -1.70 12.80 -10.78
C SER A 99 -0.29 12.81 -10.18
N ASP A 100 -0.19 13.12 -8.89
CA ASP A 100 1.09 13.40 -8.22
C ASP A 100 1.59 12.25 -7.36
N PHE A 101 1.07 11.05 -7.59
CA PHE A 101 1.42 9.86 -6.84
C PHE A 101 1.76 8.68 -7.76
N PRO A 102 2.82 7.88 -7.48
CA PRO A 102 3.74 7.96 -6.35
C PRO A 102 4.81 9.04 -6.50
N ALA A 103 4.93 9.69 -7.66
CA ALA A 103 5.83 10.82 -7.87
C ALA A 103 5.07 11.96 -8.57
N PRO A 104 5.44 13.23 -8.31
CA PRO A 104 4.87 14.37 -9.03
C PRO A 104 5.02 14.20 -10.54
N GLY A 105 3.91 14.32 -11.28
CA GLY A 105 3.91 14.16 -12.74
C GLY A 105 4.17 12.74 -13.26
N ALA A 106 4.00 11.71 -12.42
CA ALA A 106 4.13 10.31 -12.85
C ALA A 106 3.10 9.98 -13.94
N LYS A 107 3.59 9.63 -15.14
CA LYS A 107 2.74 9.35 -16.30
C LYS A 107 1.98 8.02 -16.13
N PRO A 108 0.79 7.86 -16.74
CA PRO A 108 0.04 6.60 -16.69
C PRO A 108 0.88 5.37 -17.07
N GLU A 109 1.76 5.48 -18.08
CA GLU A 109 2.60 4.37 -18.54
C GLU A 109 3.62 3.94 -17.48
N GLN A 110 4.12 4.89 -16.69
CA GLN A 110 5.04 4.61 -15.58
C GLN A 110 4.32 3.86 -14.46
N LYS A 111 3.07 4.24 -14.16
CA LYS A 111 2.23 3.56 -13.16
C LYS A 111 1.90 2.13 -13.61
N GLU A 112 1.52 1.93 -14.87
CA GLU A 112 1.29 0.59 -15.43
C GLU A 112 2.54 -0.28 -15.37
N ARG A 113 3.72 0.30 -15.64
CA ARG A 113 5.00 -0.42 -15.52
C ARG A 113 5.25 -0.83 -14.07
N LEU A 114 5.01 0.05 -13.10
CA LEU A 114 5.12 -0.29 -11.67
C LEU A 114 4.17 -1.43 -11.29
N VAL A 115 2.92 -1.39 -11.76
CA VAL A 115 1.93 -2.45 -11.53
C VAL A 115 2.45 -3.80 -12.01
N LYS A 116 2.92 -3.86 -13.26
CA LYS A 116 3.49 -5.10 -13.84
C LYS A 116 4.74 -5.58 -13.09
N GLU A 117 5.67 -4.66 -12.76
CA GLU A 117 6.91 -5.00 -12.03
C GLU A 117 6.59 -5.55 -10.62
N LEU A 118 5.61 -5.00 -9.90
CA LEU A 118 5.22 -5.49 -8.56
C LEU A 118 4.46 -6.81 -8.60
N LEU A 119 3.52 -6.98 -9.53
CA LEU A 119 2.76 -8.23 -9.66
C LEU A 119 3.66 -9.40 -10.05
N SER A 120 4.62 -9.17 -10.96
CA SER A 120 5.58 -10.20 -11.39
C SER A 120 6.63 -10.55 -10.33
N SER A 121 6.93 -9.62 -9.40
CA SER A 121 7.91 -9.82 -8.33
C SER A 121 7.30 -10.22 -6.98
N ARG A 122 5.98 -10.41 -6.88
CA ARG A 122 5.27 -10.70 -5.61
C ARG A 122 5.84 -11.89 -4.82
N SER A 123 6.40 -12.89 -5.50
CA SER A 123 7.02 -14.07 -4.88
C SER A 123 8.47 -13.85 -4.43
N ASP A 124 9.17 -12.83 -4.94
CA ASP A 124 10.58 -12.56 -4.66
C ASP A 124 10.72 -11.26 -3.84
N VAL A 125 11.09 -11.41 -2.57
CA VAL A 125 11.21 -10.28 -1.63
C VAL A 125 12.17 -9.22 -2.12
N GLN A 126 13.31 -9.62 -2.70
CA GLN A 126 14.35 -8.68 -3.09
C GLN A 126 13.93 -7.92 -4.36
N LYS A 127 13.36 -8.62 -5.34
CA LYS A 127 12.83 -7.97 -6.56
C LYS A 127 11.66 -7.05 -6.24
N PHE A 128 10.74 -7.46 -5.37
CA PHE A 128 9.60 -6.64 -4.95
C PHE A 128 10.07 -5.36 -4.24
N LYS A 129 11.03 -5.49 -3.31
CA LYS A 129 11.67 -4.36 -2.63
C LYS A 129 12.34 -3.40 -3.62
N GLN A 130 13.08 -3.94 -4.59
CA GLN A 130 13.77 -3.13 -5.59
C GLN A 130 12.78 -2.38 -6.49
N ALA A 131 11.71 -3.04 -6.94
CA ALA A 131 10.64 -2.42 -7.74
C ALA A 131 9.96 -1.27 -6.99
N LEU A 132 9.58 -1.47 -5.72
CA LEU A 132 9.01 -0.41 -4.87
C LEU A 132 9.98 0.77 -4.70
N LYS A 133 11.25 0.50 -4.40
CA LYS A 133 12.27 1.53 -4.19
C LYS A 133 12.55 2.34 -5.46
N LYS A 134 12.65 1.68 -6.61
CA LYS A 134 12.96 2.32 -7.90
C LYS A 134 11.96 3.44 -8.24
N PHE A 135 10.69 3.25 -7.88
CA PHE A 135 9.64 4.23 -8.16
C PHE A 135 9.45 5.26 -7.05
N CYS A 136 9.62 4.88 -5.78
CA CYS A 136 9.32 5.77 -4.66
C CYS A 136 10.55 6.51 -4.11
N ALA A 137 11.76 5.95 -4.22
CA ALA A 137 12.98 6.55 -3.67
C ALA A 137 13.81 7.21 -4.76
N GLY A 138 13.17 7.91 -5.70
CA GLY A 138 13.76 8.47 -6.93
C GLY A 138 15.20 8.95 -6.76
N LYS A 139 16.06 8.67 -7.76
CA LYS A 139 17.51 9.00 -7.75
C LYS A 139 17.72 10.38 -7.11
N LYS A 140 18.26 10.41 -5.89
CA LYS A 140 18.77 11.64 -5.29
C LYS A 140 19.73 12.24 -6.31
N LYS A 141 19.35 13.37 -6.90
CA LYS A 141 20.31 14.26 -7.55
C LYS A 141 21.03 15.03 -6.46
#